data_AF-A0A0M9YWJ0-F1
#
_entry.id   AF-A0A0M9YWJ0-F1
#
_cell.length_a   1.000
_cell.length_b   1.000
_cell.length_c   1.000
_cell.angle_alpha   90.00
_cell.angle_beta   90.00
_cell.angle_gamma   90.00
#
_symmetry.space_group_name_H-M   'P 1'
#
loop_
_entity.id
_entity.type
_entity.pdbx_description
1 polymer ?
#
loop_
_entity_poly.entity_id
_entity_poly.type
_entity_poly.pdbx_seq_one_letter_code
_entity_poly.pdbx_strand_id
1 'polypeptide(L)'
;MGRWRDGRGNLVVPGEDGVAVSVPLEIAASYRARTKGLLGRDSIDGAMLLSPAGSVHTFRMRMPIDVAYLDRKLKVIAVRTMQPGRLGLPRVRARHVLEAGAGVM
;
A
#
# COMPACT_ATOMS: atom_id res chain seq x y z
N MET A 1 10.16 -7.84 -14.75
CA MET A 1 9.47 -7.26 -13.58
C MET A 1 10.55 -6.58 -12.74
N GLY A 2 10.53 -5.24 -12.65
CA GLY A 2 11.62 -4.48 -12.05
C GLY A 2 11.88 -4.88 -10.60
N ARG A 3 13.15 -4.92 -10.20
CA ARG A 3 13.54 -5.17 -8.80
C ARG A 3 13.26 -3.90 -8.00
N TRP A 4 12.12 -3.87 -7.31
CA TRP A 4 11.81 -2.81 -6.36
C TRP A 4 12.93 -2.68 -5.32
N ARG A 5 13.19 -1.46 -4.87
CA ARG A 5 14.15 -1.16 -3.80
C ARG A 5 13.45 -0.31 -2.77
N ASP A 6 13.85 -0.44 -1.51
CA ASP A 6 13.37 0.45 -0.45
C ASP A 6 13.70 1.90 -0.81
N GLY A 7 12.77 2.82 -0.59
CA GLY A 7 13.00 4.22 -0.91
C GLY A 7 11.75 5.07 -0.92
N ARG A 8 11.90 6.29 -1.44
CA ARG A 8 10.81 7.24 -1.65
C ARG A 8 10.70 7.57 -3.13
N GLY A 9 9.50 7.91 -3.56
CA GLY A 9 9.18 8.38 -4.90
C GLY A 9 7.81 9.04 -4.90
N ASN A 10 7.21 9.17 -6.09
CA ASN A 10 5.84 9.66 -6.24
C ASN A 10 5.01 8.62 -6.98
N LEU A 11 3.78 8.39 -6.49
CA LEU A 11 2.75 7.68 -7.21
C LEU A 11 2.00 8.68 -8.07
N VAL A 12 2.09 8.50 -9.40
CA VAL A 12 1.37 9.34 -10.36
C VAL A 12 0.15 8.56 -10.86
N VAL A 13 -1.03 9.08 -10.62
CA VAL A 13 -2.31 8.55 -11.11
C VAL A 13 -2.83 9.49 -12.19
N PRO A 14 -2.98 9.05 -13.44
CA PRO A 14 -3.61 9.86 -14.48
C PRO A 14 -5.06 10.16 -14.10
N GLY A 15 -5.45 11.43 -14.09
CA GLY A 15 -6.86 11.80 -13.95
C GLY A 15 -7.61 11.64 -15.26
N GLU A 16 -8.93 11.47 -15.18
CA GLU A 16 -9.80 11.33 -16.34
C GLU A 16 -9.81 12.60 -17.21
N ASP A 17 -9.65 13.76 -16.58
CA ASP A 17 -9.57 15.07 -17.24
C ASP A 17 -8.16 15.40 -17.77
N GLY A 18 -7.25 14.41 -17.78
CA GLY A 18 -5.85 14.58 -18.20
C GLY A 18 -4.94 15.24 -17.16
N VAL A 19 -5.49 15.69 -16.02
CA VAL A 19 -4.71 16.20 -14.88
C VAL A 19 -4.27 15.04 -13.99
N ALA A 20 -2.98 14.77 -13.94
CA ALA A 20 -2.44 13.71 -13.09
C ALA A 20 -2.37 14.13 -11.62
N VAL A 21 -2.73 13.22 -10.71
CA VAL A 21 -2.51 13.36 -9.27
C VAL A 21 -1.18 12.73 -8.91
N SER A 22 -0.32 13.46 -8.21
CA SER A 22 0.96 12.96 -7.69
C SER A 22 0.90 12.88 -6.16
N VAL A 23 1.09 11.69 -5.62
CA VAL A 23 1.08 11.41 -4.17
C VAL A 23 2.46 10.94 -3.72
N PRO A 24 3.00 11.43 -2.58
CA PRO A 24 4.23 10.88 -2.02
C PRO A 24 4.12 9.37 -1.81
N LEU A 25 5.14 8.62 -2.23
CA LEU A 25 5.16 7.16 -2.15
C LEU A 25 6.40 6.67 -1.40
N GLU A 26 6.19 5.85 -0.39
CA GLU A 26 7.23 5.05 0.24
C GLU A 26 7.20 3.62 -0.32
N ILE A 27 8.35 3.08 -0.71
CA ILE A 27 8.46 1.71 -1.23
C ILE A 27 9.12 0.85 -0.17
N ALA A 28 8.44 -0.25 0.19
CA ALA A 28 8.92 -1.29 1.09
C ALA A 28 9.13 -2.58 0.29
N ALA A 29 10.37 -2.80 -0.14
CA ALA A 29 10.81 -3.91 -0.97
C ALA A 29 11.68 -4.95 -0.23
N SER A 30 12.35 -4.58 0.85
CA SER A 30 13.05 -5.53 1.73
C SER A 30 12.08 -6.24 2.67
N TYR A 31 12.44 -7.45 3.11
CA TYR A 31 11.63 -8.19 4.08
C TYR A 31 11.34 -7.36 5.35
N ARG A 32 12.36 -6.70 5.89
CA ARG A 32 12.23 -5.86 7.09
C ARG A 32 11.30 -4.67 6.87
N ALA A 33 11.42 -3.98 5.72
CA ALA A 33 10.54 -2.87 5.40
C ALA A 33 9.08 -3.35 5.25
N ARG A 34 8.86 -4.49 4.60
CA ARG A 34 7.50 -5.04 4.40
C ARG A 34 6.83 -5.47 5.70
N THR A 35 7.53 -6.19 6.57
CA THR A 35 6.96 -6.62 7.86
C THR A 35 6.74 -5.44 8.81
N LYS A 36 7.51 -4.35 8.66
CA LYS A 36 7.30 -3.12 9.40
C LYS A 36 6.08 -2.35 8.89
N GLY A 37 5.95 -2.15 7.57
CA GLY A 37 4.90 -1.33 6.98
C GLY A 37 4.70 0.00 7.72
N LEU A 38 3.45 0.27 8.09
CA LEU A 38 3.02 1.45 8.85
C LEU A 38 2.99 1.24 10.38
N LEU A 39 3.61 0.19 10.92
CA LEU A 39 3.66 -0.06 12.37
C LEU A 39 4.26 1.12 13.13
N GLY A 40 3.58 1.51 14.21
CA GLY A 40 3.99 2.60 15.10
C GLY A 40 3.79 4.01 14.53
N ARG A 41 3.14 4.14 13.36
CA ARG A 41 2.75 5.44 12.79
C ARG A 41 1.32 5.80 13.18
N ASP A 42 1.09 7.09 13.36
CA ASP A 42 -0.24 7.67 13.66
C ASP A 42 -0.88 8.29 12.40
N SER A 43 -0.10 8.56 11.35
CA SER A 43 -0.55 9.04 10.05
C SER A 43 0.41 8.63 8.91
N ILE A 44 -0.02 8.84 7.67
CA ILE A 44 0.81 8.84 6.47
C ILE A 44 0.31 9.95 5.52
N ASP A 45 1.22 10.79 5.03
CA ASP A 45 0.86 11.93 4.15
C ASP A 45 0.65 11.51 2.68
N GLY A 46 0.96 10.26 2.35
CA GLY A 46 0.80 9.69 1.02
C GLY A 46 0.47 8.21 1.08
N ALA A 47 1.21 7.39 0.33
CA ALA A 47 0.99 5.95 0.30
C ALA A 47 2.28 5.15 0.53
N MET A 48 2.14 3.89 0.94
CA MET A 48 3.21 2.92 1.05
C MET A 48 2.95 1.73 0.12
N LEU A 49 3.90 1.40 -0.74
CA LEU A 49 3.87 0.22 -1.60
C LEU A 49 4.69 -0.91 -0.97
N LEU A 50 4.01 -1.98 -0.57
CA LEU A 50 4.61 -3.24 -0.16
C LEU A 50 4.81 -4.16 -1.38
N SER A 51 6.05 -4.58 -1.64
CA SER A 51 6.37 -5.36 -2.82
C SER A 51 7.50 -6.40 -2.60
N PRO A 52 7.29 -7.70 -2.86
CA PRO A 52 6.01 -8.32 -3.15
C PRO A 52 5.14 -8.41 -1.89
N ALA A 53 3.81 -8.30 -2.06
CA ALA A 53 2.82 -8.54 -1.01
C ALA A 53 1.52 -9.08 -1.60
N GLY A 54 0.96 -10.11 -0.97
CA GLY A 54 -0.35 -10.67 -1.30
C GLY A 54 -1.37 -10.61 -0.16
N SER A 55 -0.91 -10.20 1.03
CA SER A 55 -1.71 -9.98 2.22
C SER A 55 -1.02 -8.95 3.11
N VAL A 56 -1.80 -8.36 4.02
CA VAL A 56 -1.33 -7.45 5.07
C VAL A 56 -2.05 -7.76 6.37
N HIS A 57 -1.50 -7.25 7.47
CA HIS A 57 -2.16 -7.23 8.77
C HIS A 57 -2.05 -5.83 9.34
N THR A 58 -2.96 -5.49 10.25
CA THR A 58 -2.94 -4.23 10.99
C THR A 58 -2.69 -4.42 12.49
N PHE A 59 -2.12 -5.57 12.89
CA PHE A 59 -1.74 -5.82 14.28
C PHE A 59 -0.80 -4.74 14.81
N ARG A 60 -1.08 -4.21 16.01
CA ARG A 60 -0.30 -3.14 16.65
C ARG A 60 -0.18 -1.85 15.84
N MET A 61 -0.99 -1.67 14.80
CA MET A 61 -1.17 -0.36 14.16
C MET A 61 -2.02 0.54 15.05
N ARG A 62 -1.83 1.86 14.90
CA ARG A 62 -2.53 2.87 15.70
C ARG A 62 -3.63 3.60 14.92
N MET A 63 -3.65 3.44 13.59
CA MET A 63 -4.62 4.05 12.70
C MET A 63 -5.25 3.01 11.77
N PRO A 64 -6.51 3.20 11.34
CA PRO A 64 -7.07 2.46 10.23
C PRO A 64 -6.38 2.87 8.91
N ILE A 65 -6.34 1.94 7.96
CA ILE A 65 -5.72 2.17 6.64
C ILE A 65 -6.61 1.68 5.51
N ASP A 66 -6.53 2.33 4.36
CA ASP A 66 -7.02 1.77 3.12
C ASP A 66 -5.95 0.90 2.47
N VAL A 67 -6.39 -0.24 1.94
CA VAL A 67 -5.53 -1.28 1.38
C VAL A 67 -6.00 -1.61 -0.02
N ALA A 68 -5.23 -1.20 -1.02
CA ALA A 68 -5.40 -1.61 -2.41
C ALA A 68 -4.48 -2.78 -2.75
N TYR A 69 -5.08 -3.90 -3.11
CA TYR A 69 -4.37 -5.08 -3.61
C TYR A 69 -4.14 -4.92 -5.12
N LEU A 70 -2.91 -5.08 -5.56
CA LEU A 70 -2.50 -4.87 -6.95
C LEU A 70 -1.97 -6.16 -7.57
N ASP A 71 -2.29 -6.41 -8.84
CA ASP A 71 -1.72 -7.52 -9.60
C ASP A 71 -0.28 -7.25 -10.09
N ARG A 72 0.30 -8.16 -10.90
CA ARG A 72 1.67 -8.02 -11.47
C ARG A 72 1.85 -6.76 -12.33
N LYS A 73 0.76 -6.20 -12.86
CA LYS A 73 0.74 -5.03 -13.75
C LYS A 73 0.35 -3.75 -12.99
N LEU A 74 0.39 -3.77 -11.66
CA LEU A 74 -0.03 -2.67 -10.79
C LEU A 74 -1.51 -2.29 -10.94
N LYS A 75 -2.36 -3.20 -11.44
CA LYS A 75 -3.80 -2.96 -11.51
C LYS A 75 -4.46 -3.30 -10.18
N VAL A 76 -5.30 -2.39 -9.68
CA VAL A 76 -6.14 -2.63 -8.50
C VAL A 76 -7.10 -3.78 -8.78
N ILE A 77 -7.03 -4.81 -7.94
CA ILE A 77 -7.95 -5.96 -7.98
C ILE A 77 -8.92 -5.97 -6.80
N ALA A 78 -8.64 -5.18 -5.75
CA ALA A 78 -9.56 -4.90 -4.67
C ALA A 78 -9.06 -3.77 -3.79
N VAL A 79 -10.00 -3.06 -3.17
CA VAL A 79 -9.75 -2.07 -2.12
C VAL A 79 -10.54 -2.46 -0.87
N ARG A 80 -9.96 -2.25 0.32
CA ARG A 80 -10.68 -2.34 1.60
C ARG A 80 -10.05 -1.41 2.62
N THR A 81 -10.90 -0.79 3.45
CA THR A 81 -10.47 -0.16 4.69
C THR A 81 -10.29 -1.23 5.78
N MET A 82 -9.16 -1.22 6.47
CA MET A 82 -8.83 -2.14 7.56
C MET A 82 -8.64 -1.38 8.87
N GLN A 83 -9.42 -1.76 9.88
CA GLN A 83 -9.26 -1.28 11.24
C GLN A 83 -8.01 -1.87 11.91
N PRO A 84 -7.42 -1.22 12.93
CA PRO A 84 -6.35 -1.80 13.72
C PRO A 84 -6.67 -3.21 14.27
N GLY A 85 -5.65 -4.06 14.37
CA GLY A 85 -5.80 -5.41 14.94
C GLY A 85 -6.56 -6.39 14.05
N ARG A 86 -6.46 -6.29 12.73
CA ARG A 86 -7.09 -7.20 11.76
C ARG A 86 -6.04 -7.95 10.94
N LEU A 87 -6.42 -9.13 10.48
CA LEU A 87 -5.65 -9.92 9.52
C LEU A 87 -6.37 -9.90 8.17
N GLY A 88 -5.69 -9.46 7.12
CA GLY A 88 -6.20 -9.55 5.76
C GLY A 88 -6.10 -10.99 5.26
N LEU A 89 -7.14 -11.47 4.58
CA LEU A 89 -7.04 -12.73 3.86
C LEU A 89 -6.14 -12.55 2.62
N PRO A 90 -5.22 -13.48 2.34
CA PRO A 90 -4.39 -13.40 1.16
C PRO A 90 -5.20 -13.36 -0.13
N ARG A 91 -4.82 -12.49 -1.06
CA ARG A 91 -5.36 -12.45 -2.42
C ARG A 91 -4.36 -13.10 -3.36
N VAL A 92 -4.70 -14.27 -3.89
CA VAL A 92 -3.82 -15.10 -4.72
C VAL A 92 -3.24 -14.35 -5.93
N ARG A 93 -4.02 -13.45 -6.53
CA ARG A 93 -3.62 -12.64 -7.69
C ARG A 93 -2.83 -11.38 -7.32
N ALA A 94 -2.82 -10.99 -6.05
CA ALA A 94 -2.08 -9.83 -5.59
C ALA A 94 -0.57 -10.10 -5.59
N ARG A 95 0.19 -9.10 -6.02
CA ARG A 95 1.65 -9.08 -6.02
C ARG A 95 2.22 -7.87 -5.34
N HIS A 96 1.42 -6.81 -5.22
CA HIS A 96 1.76 -5.64 -4.44
C HIS A 96 0.55 -5.23 -3.61
N VAL A 97 0.82 -4.53 -2.53
CA VAL A 97 -0.22 -3.89 -1.71
C VAL A 97 0.15 -2.43 -1.54
N LEU A 98 -0.80 -1.55 -1.82
CA LEU A 98 -0.68 -0.12 -1.57
C LEU A 98 -1.51 0.22 -0.32
N GLU A 99 -0.87 0.85 0.65
CA GLU A 99 -1.47 1.27 1.92
C GLU A 99 -1.52 2.80 1.97
N ALA A 100 -2.63 3.37 2.44
CA ALA A 100 -2.76 4.80 2.73
C ALA A 100 -3.65 5.02 3.96
N GLY A 101 -3.76 6.27 4.45
CA GLY A 101 -4.70 6.60 5.53
C GLY A 101 -6.14 6.21 5.16
N ALA A 102 -6.96 5.83 6.13
CA ALA A 102 -8.34 5.42 5.84
C ALA A 102 -9.20 6.57 5.27
N GLY A 103 -10.07 6.25 4.32
CA GLY A 103 -11.01 7.18 3.69
C GLY A 103 -10.44 7.94 2.50
N VAL A 104 -9.30 7.51 1.96
CA VAL A 104 -8.63 8.17 0.82
C VAL A 104 -8.73 7.37 -0.49
N MET A 105 -9.08 6.08 -0.44
CA MET A 105 -9.21 5.20 -1.62
C MET A 105 -10.65 4.75 -1.89
#